data_AF-A0A7C2LWN2-F1
#
_entry.id   AF-A0A7C2LWN2-F1
#
_cell.length_a   1.000
_cell.length_b   1.000
_cell.length_c   1.000
_cell.angle_alpha   90.00
_cell.angle_beta   90.00
_cell.angle_gamma   90.00
#
_symmetry.space_group_name_H-M   'P 1'
#
loop_
_entity.id
_entity.type
_entity.pdbx_description
1 polymer ?
#
loop_
_entity_poly.entity_id
_entity_poly.type
_entity_poly.pdbx_seq_one_letter_code
_entity_poly.pdbx_strand_id
1 'polypeptide(L)'
;WQMLDAGRTPVGNARNYWHRVLDLPGAWDMIHVRNLMESRPRITGAPDPAMIVSDPGNEVNHLQAFRGEGFAFIYLPSNRSITVDPVPLKAERIRAWWFNPRTGVAEKIGDFNGTSPHIFRTPVAGVDWILVLDDATLKPEPDPDL
;
A
#
# COMPACT_ATOMS: atom_id res chain seq x y z
N TRP A 1 7.93 0.00 -22.61
CA TRP A 1 8.43 1.39 -22.78
C TRP A 1 9.09 1.62 -24.15
N GLN A 2 9.90 0.69 -24.68
CA GLN A 2 10.54 0.85 -26.01
C GLN A 2 9.65 0.51 -27.22
N MET A 3 8.43 0.02 -26.99
CA MET A 3 7.52 -0.46 -28.04
C MET A 3 8.21 -1.43 -29.03
N LEU A 4 8.94 -2.43 -28.50
CA LEU A 4 9.63 -3.44 -29.31
C LEU A 4 8.61 -4.20 -30.17
N ASP A 5 8.90 -4.33 -31.45
CA ASP A 5 8.05 -4.99 -32.43
C ASP A 5 8.90 -5.72 -33.47
N ALA A 6 8.28 -6.52 -34.33
CA ALA A 6 8.94 -7.19 -35.43
C ALA A 6 9.72 -6.17 -36.29
N GLY A 7 10.99 -6.49 -36.58
CA GLY A 7 11.88 -5.62 -37.35
C GLY A 7 12.53 -4.48 -36.57
N ARG A 8 12.32 -4.39 -35.25
CA ARG A 8 13.03 -3.43 -34.38
C ARG A 8 14.07 -4.14 -33.52
N THR A 9 15.26 -3.55 -33.43
CA THR A 9 16.31 -4.04 -32.54
C THR A 9 15.96 -3.72 -31.08
N PRO A 10 15.99 -4.70 -30.16
CA PRO A 10 15.75 -4.45 -28.75
C PRO A 10 16.87 -3.57 -28.16
N VAL A 11 16.52 -2.65 -27.26
CA VAL A 11 17.48 -1.91 -26.45
C VAL A 11 17.47 -2.51 -25.04
N GLY A 12 18.62 -2.96 -24.54
CA GLY A 12 18.69 -3.72 -23.27
C GLY A 12 18.07 -5.12 -23.38
N ASN A 13 17.48 -5.62 -22.29
CA ASN A 13 16.96 -6.99 -22.18
C ASN A 13 15.46 -7.12 -22.51
N ALA A 14 14.97 -6.43 -23.55
CA ALA A 14 13.57 -6.55 -23.96
C ALA A 14 13.29 -7.95 -24.54
N ARG A 15 12.53 -8.77 -23.81
CA ARG A 15 12.31 -10.20 -24.13
C ARG A 15 11.09 -10.48 -25.00
N ASN A 16 10.18 -9.52 -25.16
CA ASN A 16 8.88 -9.70 -25.84
C ASN A 16 8.42 -8.44 -26.57
N TYR A 17 7.53 -8.61 -27.55
CA TYR A 17 6.86 -7.50 -28.23
C TYR A 17 5.86 -6.80 -27.33
N TRP A 18 5.76 -5.48 -27.50
CA TRP A 18 5.04 -4.62 -26.58
C TRP A 18 3.56 -4.98 -26.44
N HIS A 19 2.90 -5.32 -27.55
CA HIS A 19 1.49 -5.68 -27.58
C HIS A 19 1.20 -7.05 -26.94
N ARG A 20 2.24 -7.89 -26.74
CA ARG A 20 2.10 -9.19 -26.06
C ARG A 20 2.29 -9.11 -24.55
N VAL A 21 2.78 -7.98 -24.03
CA VAL A 21 3.08 -7.82 -22.61
C VAL A 21 2.12 -6.88 -21.89
N LEU A 22 1.13 -6.32 -22.60
CA LEU A 22 0.08 -5.48 -22.02
C LEU A 22 -0.81 -6.26 -21.05
N ASP A 23 -1.02 -7.55 -21.29
CA ASP A 23 -1.89 -8.41 -20.48
C ASP A 23 -1.13 -9.21 -19.42
N LEU A 24 0.14 -8.89 -19.16
CA LEU A 24 0.87 -9.52 -18.05
C LEU A 24 0.24 -9.11 -16.71
N PRO A 25 0.23 -10.00 -15.69
CA PRO A 25 -0.41 -9.72 -14.40
C PRO A 25 -0.01 -8.37 -13.78
N GLY A 26 1.30 -8.07 -13.76
CA GLY A 26 1.82 -6.82 -13.20
C GLY A 26 1.40 -5.55 -13.95
N ALA A 27 0.89 -5.65 -15.18
CA ALA A 27 0.36 -4.50 -15.91
C ALA A 27 -0.96 -4.00 -15.29
N TRP A 28 -1.72 -4.89 -14.67
CA TRP A 28 -3.00 -4.58 -14.04
C TRP A 28 -2.87 -4.22 -12.57
N ASP A 29 -1.85 -4.74 -11.85
CA ASP A 29 -1.65 -4.50 -10.41
C ASP A 29 -1.64 -3.00 -10.01
N MET A 30 -1.21 -2.11 -10.92
CA MET A 30 -1.21 -0.66 -10.68
C MET A 30 -2.62 -0.08 -10.45
N ILE A 31 -3.68 -0.74 -10.93
CA ILE A 31 -5.05 -0.30 -10.67
C ILE A 31 -5.38 -0.37 -9.18
N HIS A 32 -4.90 -1.39 -8.47
CA HIS A 32 -5.20 -1.60 -7.06
C HIS A 32 -4.59 -0.50 -6.19
N VAL A 33 -3.34 -0.15 -6.45
CA VAL A 33 -2.66 0.95 -5.74
C VAL A 33 -3.31 2.29 -6.07
N ARG A 34 -3.71 2.51 -7.33
CA ARG A 34 -4.45 3.72 -7.71
C ARG A 34 -5.77 3.82 -6.95
N ASN A 35 -6.58 2.76 -6.94
CA ASN A 35 -7.87 2.71 -6.26
C ASN A 35 -7.70 2.94 -4.75
N LEU A 36 -6.69 2.32 -4.13
CA LEU A 36 -6.35 2.58 -2.73
C LEU A 36 -6.00 4.07 -2.50
N MET A 37 -5.15 4.66 -3.34
CA MET A 37 -4.78 6.07 -3.22
C MET A 37 -5.94 7.03 -3.53
N GLU A 38 -6.97 6.61 -4.27
CA GLU A 38 -8.17 7.41 -4.61
C GLU A 38 -9.28 7.28 -3.57
N SER A 39 -9.27 6.21 -2.78
CA SER A 39 -10.30 5.94 -1.79
C SER A 39 -10.30 6.87 -0.57
N ARG A 40 -9.25 7.68 -0.38
CA ARG A 40 -9.13 8.67 0.72
C ARG A 40 -8.88 10.07 0.15
N PRO A 41 -9.26 11.16 0.84
CA PRO A 41 -9.00 12.53 0.41
C PRO A 41 -7.50 12.78 0.16
N ARG A 42 -7.11 12.88 -1.11
CA ARG A 42 -5.70 12.95 -1.55
C ARG A 42 -4.96 14.23 -1.12
N ILE A 43 -5.68 15.34 -0.91
CA ILE A 43 -5.08 16.68 -0.80
C ILE A 43 -4.22 16.83 0.47
N THR A 44 -4.42 15.99 1.48
CA THR A 44 -3.75 16.11 2.79
C THR A 44 -2.52 15.23 2.97
N GLY A 45 -2.19 14.39 1.99
CA GLY A 45 -1.23 13.30 2.15
C GLY A 45 0.24 13.69 1.96
N ALA A 46 1.13 13.19 2.81
CA ALA A 46 2.58 13.32 2.69
C ALA A 46 3.32 12.07 3.20
N PRO A 47 4.56 11.80 2.75
CA PRO A 47 5.42 10.79 3.36
C PRO A 47 5.64 11.09 4.85
N ASP A 48 5.46 10.08 5.70
CA ASP A 48 5.66 10.21 7.15
C ASP A 48 6.33 8.96 7.74
N PRO A 49 7.61 8.70 7.39
CA PRO A 49 8.32 7.51 7.85
C PRO A 49 8.45 7.43 9.39
N ALA A 50 8.32 8.55 10.10
CA ALA A 50 8.41 8.59 11.56
C ALA A 50 7.26 7.83 12.26
N MET A 51 6.15 7.56 11.56
CA MET A 51 5.10 6.67 12.06
C MET A 51 5.59 5.24 12.31
N ILE A 52 6.65 4.81 11.63
CA ILE A 52 7.22 3.46 11.79
C ILE A 52 8.27 3.53 12.90
N VAL A 53 7.92 3.03 14.08
CA VAL A 53 8.78 3.05 15.27
C VAL A 53 9.82 1.92 15.23
N SER A 54 9.45 0.79 14.65
CA SER A 54 10.39 -0.31 14.40
C SER A 54 11.39 0.03 13.29
N ASP A 55 12.45 -0.77 13.16
CA ASP A 55 13.43 -0.63 12.08
C ASP A 55 12.74 -0.61 10.69
N PRO A 56 12.85 0.51 9.93
CA PRO A 56 12.25 0.64 8.60
C PRO A 56 12.89 -0.29 7.57
N GLY A 57 13.96 -1.01 7.89
CA GLY A 57 14.67 -1.85 6.94
C GLY A 57 15.49 -1.02 5.94
N ASN A 58 16.06 -1.70 4.95
CA ASN A 58 16.91 -1.10 3.93
C ASN A 58 16.67 -1.76 2.57
N GLU A 59 17.11 -1.08 1.52
CA GLU A 59 17.10 -1.58 0.14
C GLU A 59 15.74 -2.19 -0.25
N VAL A 60 15.69 -3.50 -0.49
CA VAL A 60 14.49 -4.24 -0.91
C VAL A 60 13.48 -4.44 0.22
N ASN A 61 13.90 -4.24 1.47
CA ASN A 61 13.08 -4.37 2.68
C ASN A 61 12.64 -3.03 3.27
N HIS A 62 12.90 -1.92 2.58
CA HIS A 62 12.56 -0.57 3.04
C HIS A 62 11.04 -0.40 3.18
N LEU A 63 10.61 -0.02 4.37
CA LEU A 63 9.25 0.31 4.71
C LEU A 63 8.99 1.79 4.45
N GLN A 64 7.84 2.09 3.85
CA GLN A 64 7.46 3.48 3.57
C GLN A 64 6.06 3.77 4.09
N ALA A 65 5.93 4.85 4.87
CA ALA A 65 4.66 5.37 5.34
C ALA A 65 4.26 6.63 4.57
N PHE A 66 2.96 6.74 4.31
CA PHE A 66 2.28 7.89 3.73
C PHE A 66 1.07 8.19 4.61
N ARG A 67 0.94 9.42 5.08
CA ARG A 67 -0.12 9.84 6.01
C ARG A 67 -0.88 11.02 5.44
N GLY A 68 -2.20 11.00 5.54
CA GLY A 68 -3.07 12.16 5.39
C GLY A 68 -3.82 12.49 6.67
N GLU A 69 -4.87 13.30 6.56
CA GLU A 69 -5.74 13.60 7.70
C GLU A 69 -6.62 12.40 8.04
N GLY A 70 -6.41 11.84 9.23
CA GLY A 70 -7.16 10.69 9.73
C GLY A 70 -6.84 9.37 9.04
N PHE A 71 -5.88 9.27 8.11
CA PHE A 71 -5.50 7.99 7.52
C PHE A 71 -3.99 7.87 7.30
N ALA A 72 -3.51 6.63 7.24
CA ALA A 72 -2.16 6.30 6.80
C ALA A 72 -2.10 4.98 6.04
N PHE A 73 -1.16 4.90 5.11
CA PHE A 73 -0.76 3.69 4.41
C PHE A 73 0.71 3.41 4.72
N ILE A 74 1.01 2.17 5.08
CA ILE A 74 2.38 1.71 5.31
C ILE A 74 2.62 0.54 4.38
N TYR A 75 3.55 0.69 3.44
CA TYR A 75 3.95 -0.39 2.53
C TYR A 75 5.04 -1.24 3.16
N LEU A 76 4.86 -2.55 3.13
CA LEU A 76 5.82 -3.56 3.56
C LEU A 76 6.13 -4.49 2.38
N PRO A 77 7.38 -4.50 1.85
CA PRO A 77 7.79 -5.37 0.75
C PRO A 77 8.18 -6.79 1.20
N SER A 78 8.00 -7.13 2.49
CA SER A 78 8.29 -8.45 3.03
C SER A 78 7.46 -8.75 4.29
N ASN A 79 7.26 -10.04 4.57
CA ASN A 79 6.48 -10.49 5.72
C ASN A 79 7.26 -10.27 7.02
N ARG A 80 6.77 -9.38 7.88
CA ARG A 80 7.39 -9.06 9.16
C ARG A 80 6.38 -8.47 10.14
N SER A 81 6.80 -8.36 11.40
CA SER A 81 6.11 -7.54 12.39
C SER A 81 6.70 -6.13 12.40
N ILE A 82 5.84 -5.13 12.52
CA ILE A 82 6.23 -3.72 12.62
C ILE A 82 5.52 -3.06 13.80
N THR A 83 6.15 -2.05 14.39
CA THR A 83 5.53 -1.18 15.39
C THR A 83 5.21 0.15 14.74
N VAL A 84 3.94 0.56 14.81
CA VAL A 84 3.45 1.82 14.22
C VAL A 84 2.87 2.71 15.29
N ASP A 85 3.22 4.00 15.26
CA ASP A 85 2.62 5.04 16.09
C ASP A 85 1.51 5.77 15.32
N PRO A 86 0.22 5.55 15.67
CA PRO A 86 -0.90 6.21 15.02
C PRO A 86 -1.22 7.59 15.59
N VAL A 87 -0.55 8.06 16.66
CA VAL A 87 -0.82 9.36 17.29
C VAL A 87 -0.89 10.54 16.30
N PRO A 88 -0.03 10.61 15.25
CA PRO A 88 -0.11 11.67 14.24
C PRO A 88 -1.44 11.74 13.46
N LEU A 89 -2.24 10.66 13.47
CA LEU A 89 -3.57 10.63 12.86
C LEU A 89 -4.60 11.46 13.63
N LYS A 90 -4.32 11.80 14.91
CA LYS A 90 -5.22 12.55 15.81
C LYS A 90 -6.61 11.91 15.98
N ALA A 91 -6.69 10.59 15.82
CA ALA A 91 -7.90 9.80 16.03
C ALA A 91 -7.84 9.10 17.39
N GLU A 92 -8.93 9.15 18.17
CA GLU A 92 -8.99 8.38 19.44
C GLU A 92 -9.03 6.86 19.19
N ARG A 93 -9.68 6.47 18.10
CA ARG A 93 -9.77 5.08 17.64
C ARG A 93 -9.38 5.02 16.18
N ILE A 94 -8.57 4.03 15.85
CA ILE A 94 -8.22 3.70 14.47
C ILE A 94 -8.83 2.36 14.10
N ARG A 95 -9.18 2.21 12.83
CA ARG A 95 -9.48 0.93 12.21
C ARG A 95 -8.30 0.53 11.34
N ALA A 96 -7.93 -0.75 11.36
CA ALA A 96 -6.77 -1.25 10.63
C ALA A 96 -7.17 -2.39 9.68
N TRP A 97 -6.52 -2.42 8.52
CA TRP A 97 -6.70 -3.44 7.49
C TRP A 97 -5.36 -3.85 6.88
N TRP A 98 -5.30 -5.09 6.41
CA TRP A 98 -4.29 -5.55 5.48
C TRP A 98 -4.82 -5.48 4.06
N PHE A 99 -4.18 -4.69 3.21
CA PHE A 99 -4.49 -4.57 1.80
C PHE A 99 -3.45 -5.33 0.97
N ASN A 100 -3.92 -6.18 0.06
CA ASN A 100 -3.08 -6.94 -0.86
C ASN A 100 -2.93 -6.15 -2.18
N PRO A 101 -1.76 -5.54 -2.46
CA PRO A 101 -1.59 -4.69 -3.65
C PRO A 101 -1.65 -5.46 -4.98
N ARG A 102 -1.54 -6.79 -4.94
CA ARG A 102 -1.63 -7.67 -6.12
C ARG A 102 -3.06 -8.06 -6.50
N THR A 103 -4.01 -7.91 -5.57
CA THR A 103 -5.40 -8.35 -5.78
C THR A 103 -6.43 -7.28 -5.46
N GLY A 104 -6.03 -6.19 -4.80
CA GLY A 104 -6.94 -5.14 -4.33
C GLY A 104 -7.78 -5.52 -3.12
N VAL A 105 -7.61 -6.73 -2.56
CA VAL A 105 -8.42 -7.20 -1.43
C VAL A 105 -7.93 -6.57 -0.13
N ALA A 106 -8.88 -6.02 0.64
CA ALA A 106 -8.66 -5.50 1.99
C ALA A 106 -9.29 -6.42 3.05
N GLU A 107 -8.50 -6.86 4.03
CA GLU A 107 -8.96 -7.66 5.15
C GLU A 107 -8.89 -6.84 6.44
N LYS A 108 -10.03 -6.69 7.13
CA LYS A 108 -10.08 -5.95 8.39
C LYS A 108 -9.33 -6.71 9.48
N ILE A 109 -8.40 -6.03 10.16
CA ILE A 109 -7.67 -6.54 11.32
C ILE A 109 -8.48 -6.30 12.59
N GLY A 110 -9.01 -5.08 12.76
CA GLY A 110 -9.73 -4.68 13.96
C GLY A 110 -9.75 -3.17 14.18
N ASP A 111 -10.28 -2.75 15.31
CA ASP A 111 -10.26 -1.36 15.78
C ASP A 111 -9.32 -1.27 17.00
N PHE A 112 -8.43 -0.28 17.02
CA PHE A 112 -7.38 -0.09 18.03
C PHE A 112 -7.47 1.32 18.63
N ASN A 113 -6.83 1.52 19.79
CA ASN A 113 -6.65 2.86 20.35
C ASN A 113 -5.69 3.66 19.44
N GLY A 114 -6.05 4.89 19.06
CA GLY A 114 -5.22 5.73 18.17
C GLY A 114 -4.22 6.64 18.89
N THR A 115 -4.13 6.53 20.22
CA THR A 115 -3.29 7.37 21.09
C THR A 115 -2.04 6.66 21.62
N SER A 116 -1.74 5.45 21.14
CA SER A 116 -0.55 4.68 21.53
C SER A 116 -0.04 3.80 20.38
N PRO A 117 1.26 3.46 20.34
CA PRO A 117 1.81 2.55 19.34
C PRO A 117 1.25 1.12 19.41
N HIS A 118 1.18 0.45 18.26
CA HIS A 118 0.73 -0.95 18.14
C HIS A 118 1.66 -1.78 17.27
N ILE A 119 1.68 -3.08 17.54
CA ILE A 119 2.40 -4.06 16.72
C ILE A 119 1.43 -4.68 15.72
N PHE A 120 1.78 -4.59 14.44
CA PHE A 120 1.05 -5.26 13.36
C PHE A 120 1.94 -6.33 12.73
N ARG A 121 1.36 -7.51 12.52
CA ARG A 121 2.02 -8.65 11.86
C ARG A 121 1.36 -8.90 10.52
N THR A 122 2.15 -8.97 9.45
CA THR A 122 1.63 -9.28 8.12
C THR A 122 0.95 -10.65 8.11
N PRO A 123 -0.02 -10.87 7.21
CA PRO A 123 -0.49 -12.21 6.89
C PRO A 123 0.67 -13.12 6.45
N VAL A 124 0.49 -14.43 6.64
CA VAL A 124 1.53 -15.43 6.29
C VAL A 124 1.63 -15.64 4.78
N ALA A 125 0.53 -15.44 4.05
CA ALA A 125 0.52 -15.50 2.59
C ALA A 125 1.09 -14.19 1.99
N GLY A 126 1.53 -14.24 0.74
CA GLY A 126 2.00 -13.05 0.00
C GLY A 126 3.46 -12.67 0.26
N VAL A 127 3.96 -11.78 -0.59
CA VAL A 127 5.32 -11.22 -0.58
C VAL A 127 5.36 -9.76 -0.12
N ASP A 128 4.26 -9.03 -0.27
CA ASP A 128 4.13 -7.61 0.06
C ASP A 128 2.69 -7.28 0.50
N TRP A 129 2.57 -6.24 1.32
CA TRP A 129 1.33 -5.84 1.99
C TRP A 129 1.31 -4.33 2.22
N ILE A 130 0.12 -3.75 2.25
CA ILE A 130 -0.10 -2.39 2.74
C ILE A 130 -0.92 -2.46 4.02
N LEU A 131 -0.38 -1.96 5.11
CA LEU A 131 -1.16 -1.68 6.32
C LEU A 131 -1.92 -0.38 6.08
N VAL A 132 -3.24 -0.45 6.17
CA VAL A 132 -4.11 0.71 6.10
C VAL A 132 -4.61 1.02 7.49
N LEU A 133 -4.47 2.28 7.90
CA LEU A 133 -5.01 2.81 9.14
C LEU A 133 -5.96 3.96 8.79
N ASP A 134 -7.19 3.92 9.28
CA ASP A 134 -8.13 5.03 9.19
C ASP A 134 -8.62 5.40 10.60
N ASP A 135 -8.93 6.66 10.84
CA ASP A 135 -9.79 7.10 11.93
C ASP A 135 -11.10 6.29 11.85
N ALA A 136 -11.51 5.68 12.96
CA ALA A 136 -12.70 4.86 13.00
C ALA A 136 -14.00 5.63 12.68
N THR A 137 -13.95 6.97 12.73
CA THR A 137 -15.03 7.88 12.36
C THR A 137 -15.05 8.24 10.87
N LEU A 138 -13.94 8.04 10.15
CA LEU A 138 -13.93 8.16 8.69
C LEU A 138 -14.86 7.10 8.12
N LYS A 139 -15.88 7.54 7.39
CA LYS A 139 -16.62 6.64 6.53
C LYS A 139 -15.68 6.27 5.37
N PRO A 140 -15.50 4.98 5.04
CA PRO A 140 -15.01 4.65 3.72
C PRO A 140 -16.04 5.21 2.75
N GLU A 141 -15.73 6.30 2.06
CA GLU A 141 -16.60 6.75 0.98
C GLU A 141 -16.67 5.63 -0.08
N PRO A 142 -17.87 5.28 -0.57
CA PRO A 142 -18.04 4.07 -1.36
C PRO A 142 -17.79 4.36 -2.85
N ASP A 143 -17.10 3.43 -3.52
CA ASP A 143 -17.76 2.71 -4.60
C ASP A 143 -17.22 1.27 -4.68
N PRO A 144 -18.00 0.25 -4.30
CA PRO A 144 -17.66 -1.15 -4.55
C PRO A 144 -17.78 -1.56 -6.04
N ASP A 145 -18.28 -0.68 -6.91
CA ASP A 145 -18.54 -0.93 -8.35
C ASP A 145 -17.65 -0.11 -9.31
N LEU A 146 -16.46 0.37 -8.88
CA LEU A 146 -15.41 0.93 -9.75
C LEU A 146 -14.28 -0.06 -10.08
#